data_AF-A0A2S9FTV9-F1
#
_entry.id   AF-A0A2S9FTV9-F1
#
_cell.length_a   1.000
_cell.length_b   1.000
_cell.length_c   1.000
_cell.angle_alpha   90.00
_cell.angle_beta   90.00
_cell.angle_gamma   90.00
#
_symmetry.space_group_name_H-M   'P 1'
#
loop_
_entity.id
_entity.type
_entity.pdbx_description
1 polymer ?
#
loop_
_entity_poly.entity_id
_entity_poly.type
_entity_poly.pdbx_seq_one_letter_code
_entity_poly.pdbx_strand_id
1 'polypeptide(L)' 'DEAQEALFEGIELYSARGSRIAVEARADAHSDLSCWLCTRHWEVNSTSAADLMFRYHRASTPGIDDPTAHNVFVDGRKL' A
#
# COMPACT_ATOMS: atom_id res chain seq x y z
N ASP A 1 -16.28 -4.79 2.05
CA ASP A 1 -16.20 -6.13 2.64
C ASP A 1 -16.07 -5.95 4.15
N GLU A 2 -16.90 -6.63 4.93
CA GLU A 2 -16.99 -6.49 6.40
C GLU A 2 -15.64 -6.77 7.06
N ALA A 3 -14.89 -7.75 6.56
CA ALA A 3 -13.56 -8.09 7.09
C ALA A 3 -12.54 -6.95 6.89
N GLN A 4 -12.63 -6.24 5.77
CA GLN A 4 -11.75 -5.10 5.48
C GLN A 4 -12.06 -3.92 6.40
N GLU A 5 -13.34 -3.66 6.65
CA GLU A 5 -13.77 -2.59 7.55
C GLU A 5 -13.33 -2.86 9.00
N ALA A 6 -13.52 -4.09 9.49
CA ALA A 6 -13.04 -4.50 10.82
C ALA A 6 -11.51 -4.38 10.96
N LEU A 7 -10.76 -4.71 9.90
CA LEU A 7 -9.31 -4.52 9.89
C LEU A 7 -8.94 -3.04 10.00
N PHE A 8 -9.62 -2.18 9.25
CA PHE A 8 -9.38 -0.74 9.25
C PHE A 8 -9.70 -0.11 10.62
N GLU A 9 -10.79 -0.52 11.26
CA GLU A 9 -11.11 -0.12 12.62
C GLU A 9 -10.04 -0.59 13.63
N GLY A 10 -9.57 -1.84 13.51
CA GLY A 10 -8.50 -2.38 14.34
C GLY A 10 -7.19 -1.61 14.18
N ILE A 11 -6.80 -1.27 12.94
CA ILE A 11 -5.62 -0.46 12.67
C ILE A 11 -5.74 0.89 13.37
N GLU A 12 -6.89 1.56 13.29
CA GLU A 12 -7.06 2.85 13.94
C GLU A 12 -7.04 2.76 15.48
N LEU A 13 -7.72 1.74 16.03
CA LEU A 13 -7.83 1.55 17.48
C LEU A 13 -6.50 1.19 18.14
N TYR A 14 -5.68 0.36 17.48
CA TYR A 14 -4.48 -0.22 18.09
C TYR A 14 -3.17 0.43 17.64
N SER A 15 -3.19 1.35 16.67
CA SER A 15 -1.96 2.03 16.22
C SER A 15 -1.58 3.20 17.12
N ALA A 16 -0.49 3.03 17.87
CA ALA A 16 0.15 4.13 18.58
C ALA A 16 0.86 5.10 17.61
N ARG A 17 1.12 6.32 18.08
CA ARG A 17 1.96 7.30 17.36
C ARG A 17 3.32 6.68 17.04
N GLY A 18 3.76 6.84 15.80
CA GLY A 18 5.00 6.26 15.28
C GLY A 18 4.87 4.84 14.74
N SER A 19 3.70 4.19 14.86
CA SER A 19 3.41 2.90 14.22
C SER A 19 3.66 2.97 12.71
N ARG A 20 4.09 1.84 12.14
CA ARG A 20 4.37 1.70 10.71
C ARG A 20 3.57 0.56 10.12
N ILE A 21 3.06 0.76 8.92
CA ILE A 21 2.40 -0.26 8.13
C ILE A 21 2.98 -0.27 6.71
N ALA A 22 2.97 -1.43 6.08
CA ALA A 22 3.29 -1.59 4.67
C ALA A 22 2.29 -2.59 4.08
N VAL A 23 1.60 -2.19 3.02
CA VAL A 23 0.53 -2.98 2.40
C VAL A 23 0.74 -3.01 0.90
N GLU A 24 0.60 -4.19 0.31
CA GLU A 24 0.49 -4.33 -1.13
C GLU A 24 -0.98 -4.17 -1.51
N ALA A 25 -1.28 -3.16 -2.33
CA ALA A 25 -2.60 -2.91 -2.87
C ALA A 25 -2.57 -3.03 -4.38
N ARG A 26 -3.68 -3.46 -4.97
CA ARG A 26 -3.86 -3.34 -6.42
C ARG A 26 -3.96 -1.86 -6.83
N ALA A 27 -3.57 -1.54 -8.05
CA ALA A 27 -3.59 -0.15 -8.55
C ALA A 27 -4.96 0.54 -8.39
N ASP A 28 -6.05 -0.21 -8.56
CA ASP A 28 -7.43 0.28 -8.48
C ASP A 28 -7.90 0.53 -7.03
N ALA A 29 -7.30 -0.13 -6.04
CA ALA A 29 -7.63 0.03 -4.62
C ALA A 29 -6.67 0.96 -3.85
N HIS A 30 -5.49 1.23 -4.41
CA HIS A 30 -4.43 2.02 -3.77
C HIS A 30 -4.87 3.44 -3.35
N SER A 31 -5.63 4.13 -4.21
CA SER A 31 -6.05 5.52 -3.95
C SER A 31 -6.93 5.63 -2.71
N ASP A 32 -7.85 4.68 -2.56
CA ASP A 32 -8.84 4.68 -1.49
C ASP A 32 -8.18 4.37 -0.16
N LEU A 33 -7.26 3.39 -0.15
CA LEU A 33 -6.44 3.08 1.03
C LEU A 33 -5.59 4.28 1.46
N SER A 34 -4.90 4.94 0.52
CA SER A 34 -4.06 6.09 0.80
C SER A 34 -4.88 7.26 1.38
N CYS A 35 -6.05 7.54 0.80
CA CYS A 35 -6.97 8.55 1.29
C CYS A 35 -7.46 8.24 2.72
N TRP A 36 -7.82 6.98 2.99
CA TRP A 36 -8.29 6.52 4.29
C TRP A 36 -7.23 6.71 5.38
N LEU A 37 -5.96 6.37 5.08
CA LEU A 37 -4.81 6.54 5.97
C LEU A 37 -4.50 8.03 6.22
N CYS A 38 -4.41 8.84 5.17
CA CYS A 38 -4.16 10.29 5.29
C CYS A 38 -5.21 10.98 6.18
N THR A 39 -6.50 10.62 6.01
CA THR A 39 -7.61 11.16 6.83
C THR A 39 -7.44 10.85 8.31
N ARG A 40 -6.68 9.80 8.65
CA ARG A 40 -6.42 9.33 10.01
C ARG A 40 -5.04 9.72 10.54
N HIS A 41 -4.46 10.80 10.02
CA HIS A 41 -3.15 11.29 10.47
C HIS A 41 -2.02 10.27 10.29
N TRP A 42 -2.06 9.51 9.20
CA TRP A 42 -0.90 8.78 8.73
C TRP A 42 -0.17 9.62 7.69
N GLU A 43 1.15 9.68 7.81
CA GLU A 43 2.03 10.06 6.71
C GLU A 43 2.15 8.86 5.78
N VAL A 44 1.77 9.02 4.51
CA VAL A 44 1.64 7.92 3.55
C VAL A 44 2.55 8.18 2.35
N ASN A 45 3.30 7.16 1.95
CA ASN A 45 3.98 7.13 0.67
C ASN A 45 3.57 5.89 -0.11
N SER A 46 3.86 5.90 -1.41
CA SER A 46 3.67 4.71 -2.23
C SER A 46 4.73 4.57 -3.31
N THR A 47 4.91 3.33 -3.76
CA THR A 47 5.83 2.97 -4.85
C THR A 47 5.19 1.84 -5.66
N SER A 48 5.13 1.99 -6.98
CA SER A 48 4.62 0.92 -7.84
C SER A 48 5.58 -0.29 -7.79
N ALA A 49 5.03 -1.50 -7.83
CA ALA A 49 5.83 -2.72 -7.89
C ALA A 49 6.73 -2.72 -9.14
N ALA A 50 6.21 -2.23 -10.27
CA ALA A 50 6.98 -2.07 -11.51
C ALA A 50 8.21 -1.16 -11.33
N ASP A 51 8.05 0.03 -10.75
CA ASP A 51 9.17 0.95 -10.50
C ASP A 51 10.19 0.37 -9.53
N LEU A 52 9.71 -0.34 -8.50
CA LEU A 52 10.56 -1.00 -7.53
C LEU A 52 11.41 -2.09 -8.21
N MET A 53 10.77 -2.99 -8.96
CA MET A 53 11.47 -4.07 -9.66
C MET A 53 12.44 -3.52 -10.71
N PHE A 54 12.05 -2.49 -11.46
CA PHE A 54 12.92 -1.82 -12.41
C PHE A 54 14.19 -1.25 -11.74
N ARG A 55 14.01 -0.53 -10.62
CA ARG A 55 15.13 0.06 -9.86
C ARG A 55 16.13 -0.97 -9.36
N TYR A 56 15.66 -2.17 -9.03
CA TYR A 56 16.50 -3.27 -8.54
C TYR A 56 16.93 -4.25 -9.63
N HIS A 57 16.75 -3.91 -10.91
CA HIS A 57 17.09 -4.77 -12.05
C HIS A 57 16.40 -6.15 -12.02
N ARG A 58 15.15 -6.17 -11.51
CA ARG A 58 14.27 -7.35 -11.40
C ARG A 58 13.03 -7.26 -12.29
N ALA A 59 12.98 -6.28 -13.20
CA ALA A 59 11.84 -6.13 -14.09
C ALA A 59 11.61 -7.41 -14.91
N SER A 60 10.35 -7.83 -14.99
CA SER A 60 9.94 -8.96 -15.81
C SER A 60 10.30 -8.72 -17.28
N THR A 61 10.68 -9.78 -17.98
CA THR A 61 11.06 -9.72 -19.40
C THR A 61 9.89 -9.17 -20.23
N PRO A 62 10.12 -8.23 -21.17
CA PRO A 62 9.06 -7.71 -22.03
C PRO A 62 8.30 -8.83 -22.74
N GLY A 63 6.97 -8.79 -22.70
CA GLY A 63 6.10 -9.80 -23.33
C GLY A 63 5.65 -10.93 -22.40
N ILE A 64 6.13 -10.97 -21.16
CA ILE A 64 5.53 -11.79 -20.09
C ILE A 64 4.59 -10.89 -19.30
N ASP A 65 3.30 -11.26 -19.26
CA ASP A 65 2.31 -10.58 -18.42
C ASP A 65 2.62 -10.91 -16.95
N ASP A 66 2.99 -9.88 -16.19
CA ASP A 66 3.33 -9.99 -14.77
C ASP A 66 2.18 -9.44 -13.94
N PRO A 67 1.38 -10.30 -13.29
CA PRO A 67 0.21 -9.86 -12.53
C PRO A 67 0.58 -8.97 -11.34
N THR A 68 1.84 -8.99 -10.88
CA THR A 68 2.32 -8.14 -9.80
C THR A 68 2.71 -6.74 -10.26
N ALA A 69 2.89 -6.52 -11.56
CA ALA A 69 3.31 -5.24 -12.11
C ALA A 69 2.28 -4.12 -11.85
N HIS A 70 1.02 -4.49 -11.64
CA HIS A 70 -0.08 -3.56 -11.31
C HIS A 70 -0.21 -3.27 -9.82
N ASN A 71 0.59 -3.93 -8.97
CA ASN A 71 0.51 -3.70 -7.54
C ASN A 71 1.28 -2.44 -7.14
N VAL A 72 0.83 -1.81 -6.07
CA VAL A 72 1.42 -0.63 -5.47
C VAL A 72 1.67 -0.93 -4.01
N PHE A 73 2.90 -0.72 -3.57
CA PHE A 73 3.25 -0.78 -2.17
C PHE A 73 2.94 0.56 -1.53
N VAL A 74 2.09 0.54 -0.50
CA VAL A 74 1.77 1.70 0.34
C VAL A 74 2.50 1.53 1.66
N ASP A 75 3.31 2.51 2.04
CA ASP A 75 3.85 2.63 3.39
C ASP A 75 3.19 3.77 4.15
N GLY A 76 2.93 3.54 5.43
CA GLY A 76 2.29 4.51 6.30
C GLY A 76 3.01 4.61 7.64
N ARG A 77 3.11 5.83 8.17
CA ARG A 77 3.56 6.10 9.54
C ARG A 77 2.50 6.92 10.29
N LYS A 78 2.02 6.43 11.44
CA LYS A 78 1.08 7.18 12.29
C LYS A 78 1.79 8.39 12.89
N LEU A 79 1.26 9.58 12.66
CA LEU A 79 1.84 10.84 13.10
C LEU A 79 1.67 11.10 14.59
#